data_AF-A0A7C3UNK4-F1
#
_entry.id   AF-A0A7C3UNK4-F1
#
_cell.length_a   1.000
_cell.length_b   1.000
_cell.length_c   1.000
_cell.angle_alpha   90.00
_cell.angle_beta   90.00
_cell.angle_gamma   90.00
#
_symmetry.space_group_name_H-M   'P 1'
#
loop_
_entity.id
_entity.type
_entity.pdbx_description
1 polymer ?
#
loop_
_entity_poly.entity_id
_entity_poly.type
_entity_poly.pdbx_seq_one_letter_code
_entity_poly.pdbx_strand_id
1 'polypeptide(L)'
;YGGFYDHVAPSQVDTYGYGPRVPALVISPFAAAGEVVHRRYDLTSVLKFIEDRFGLEPLTARDASAADIGHSLRYDRPPVPPLIITPGA
;
A
#
# COMPACT_ATOMS: atom_id res chain seq x y z
N TYR A 1 -3.06 4.12 15.98
CA TYR A 1 -3.31 2.67 15.77
C TYR A 1 -4.21 2.16 16.89
N GLY A 2 -5.17 1.27 16.59
CA GLY A 2 -6.20 0.82 17.56
C GLY A 2 -5.73 -0.13 18.68
N GLY A 3 -4.42 -0.29 18.88
CA GLY A 3 -3.86 -1.07 20.00
C GLY A 3 -4.06 -2.59 19.95
N PHE A 4 -4.57 -3.14 18.84
CA PHE A 4 -4.78 -4.58 18.67
C PHE A 4 -3.45 -5.33 18.49
N TYR A 5 -3.41 -6.57 18.97
CA TYR A 5 -2.25 -7.43 18.86
C TYR A 5 -1.94 -7.78 17.39
N ASP A 6 -0.66 -7.69 17.02
CA ASP A 6 -0.10 -8.23 15.80
C ASP A 6 1.13 -9.08 16.18
N HIS A 7 1.26 -10.26 15.57
CA HIS A 7 2.33 -11.20 15.91
C HIS A 7 3.70 -10.81 15.32
N VAL A 8 3.75 -9.88 14.37
CA VAL A 8 4.98 -9.45 13.72
C VAL A 8 5.55 -8.26 14.48
N ALA A 9 6.73 -8.44 15.06
CA ALA A 9 7.48 -7.36 15.67
C ALA A 9 7.80 -6.26 14.62
N PRO A 10 7.56 -4.98 14.91
CA PRO A 10 7.88 -3.90 13.98
C PRO A 10 9.37 -3.86 13.64
N SER A 11 9.68 -3.80 12.34
CA SER A 11 11.07 -3.74 11.87
C SER A 11 11.70 -2.38 12.19
N GLN A 12 12.96 -2.40 12.62
CA GLN A 12 13.77 -1.20 12.79
C GLN A 12 14.40 -0.82 11.44
N VAL A 13 13.94 0.29 10.86
CA VAL A 13 14.37 0.76 9.52
C VAL A 13 15.03 2.13 9.55
N ASP A 14 14.89 2.86 10.65
CA ASP A 14 15.53 4.14 10.94
C ASP A 14 15.53 4.36 12.47
N THR A 15 15.85 5.58 12.92
CA THR A 15 15.88 5.95 14.36
C THR A 15 14.55 5.68 15.09
N TYR A 16 13.42 5.66 14.38
CA TYR A 16 12.09 5.43 14.96
C TYR A 16 11.55 4.02 14.66
N GLY A 17 12.00 3.41 13.57
CA GLY A 17 11.47 2.14 13.07
C GLY A 17 10.06 2.26 12.49
N TYR A 18 9.46 1.11 12.18
CA TYR A 18 8.04 1.03 11.88
C TYR A 18 7.19 0.90 13.15
N GLY A 19 5.89 1.20 13.01
CA GLY A 19 4.87 0.84 13.99
C GLY A 19 4.30 -0.56 13.76
N PRO A 20 3.27 -0.96 14.53
CA PRO A 20 2.54 -2.20 14.27
C PRO A 20 1.94 -2.20 12.86
N ARG A 21 1.80 -3.40 12.27
CA ARG A 21 1.19 -3.55 10.95
C ARG A 21 -0.26 -3.05 10.95
N VAL A 22 -0.70 -2.56 9.79
CA VAL A 22 -2.08 -2.15 9.54
C VAL A 22 -2.63 -2.83 8.28
N PRO A 23 -3.95 -3.01 8.18
CA PRO A 23 -4.57 -3.39 6.92
C PRO A 23 -4.29 -2.34 5.83
N ALA A 24 -4.00 -2.80 4.61
CA ALA A 24 -3.89 -1.97 3.43
C ALA A 24 -4.71 -2.62 2.30
N LEU A 25 -5.50 -1.81 1.59
CA LEU A 25 -6.33 -2.23 0.47
C LEU A 25 -6.06 -1.32 -0.72
N VAL A 26 -5.94 -1.92 -1.90
CA VAL A 26 -5.92 -1.21 -3.18
C VAL A 26 -7.18 -1.60 -3.94
N ILE A 27 -8.11 -0.66 -4.06
CA ILE A 27 -9.38 -0.86 -4.76
C ILE A 27 -9.33 -0.03 -6.04
N SER A 28 -9.31 -0.71 -7.19
CA SER A 28 -9.18 -0.07 -8.50
C SER A 28 -9.63 -1.04 -9.59
N PRO A 29 -10.17 -0.55 -10.73
CA PRO A 29 -10.36 -1.36 -11.93
C PRO A 29 -9.05 -2.03 -12.43
N PHE A 30 -7.89 -1.47 -12.09
CA PHE A 30 -6.59 -1.99 -12.52
C PHE A 30 -5.97 -2.96 -11.50
N ALA A 31 -6.50 -3.05 -10.27
CA ALA A 31 -6.02 -3.99 -9.26
C ALA A 31 -6.46 -5.43 -9.59
N ALA A 32 -5.67 -6.43 -9.20
CA ALA A 32 -6.11 -7.82 -9.32
C ALA A 32 -7.15 -8.14 -8.25
N ALA A 33 -8.25 -8.78 -8.64
CA ALA A 33 -9.29 -9.21 -7.72
C ALA A 33 -8.79 -10.35 -6.84
N GLY A 34 -8.92 -10.21 -5.52
CA GLY A 34 -8.58 -11.26 -4.55
C GLY A 34 -7.07 -11.52 -4.37
N GLU A 35 -6.19 -10.68 -4.91
CA GLU A 35 -4.74 -10.83 -4.75
C GLU A 35 -4.27 -10.29 -3.39
N VAL A 36 -3.46 -11.09 -2.69
CA VAL A 36 -2.74 -10.67 -1.48
C VAL A 36 -1.30 -10.37 -1.87
N VAL A 37 -0.90 -9.10 -1.74
CA VAL A 37 0.47 -8.67 -2.05
C VAL A 37 1.32 -8.72 -0.78
N HIS A 38 2.34 -9.58 -0.77
CA HIS A 38 3.26 -9.76 0.37
C HIS A 38 4.46 -8.81 0.36
N ARG A 39 4.48 -7.83 -0.56
CA ARG A 39 5.50 -6.78 -0.53
C ARG A 39 5.35 -5.96 0.74
N ARG A 40 6.49 -5.59 1.35
CA ARG A 40 6.50 -4.68 2.48
C ARG A 40 6.14 -3.28 2.02
N TYR A 41 5.05 -2.77 2.57
CA TYR A 41 4.63 -1.39 2.42
C TYR A 41 4.57 -0.73 3.80
N ASP A 42 4.70 0.59 3.81
CA ASP A 42 4.43 1.42 4.96
C ASP A 42 3.62 2.66 4.52
N LEU A 43 3.33 3.59 5.42
CA LEU A 43 2.51 4.76 5.08
C LEU A 43 3.12 5.62 3.99
N THR A 44 4.46 5.66 3.88
CA THR A 44 5.17 6.39 2.83
C THR A 44 5.11 5.69 1.48
N SER A 45 4.68 4.44 1.38
CA SER A 45 4.44 3.76 0.10
C SER A 45 3.34 4.43 -0.74
N VAL A 46 2.41 5.15 -0.10
CA VAL A 46 1.41 5.97 -0.80
C VAL A 46 2.07 7.23 -1.36
N LEU A 47 2.99 7.86 -0.63
CA LEU A 47 3.77 9.00 -1.13
C LEU A 47 4.62 8.55 -2.32
N LYS A 48 5.32 7.42 -2.18
CA LYS A 48 6.13 6.85 -3.24
C LYS A 48 5.34 6.61 -4.53
N PHE A 49 4.10 6.13 -4.42
CA PHE A 49 3.21 5.99 -5.57
C PHE A 49 2.89 7.33 -6.25
N ILE A 50 2.61 8.37 -5.46
CA ILE A 50 2.33 9.72 -5.98
C ILE A 50 3.59 10.28 -6.65
N GLU A 51 4.75 10.17 -6.01
CA GLU A 51 6.04 10.58 -6.54
C GLU A 51 6.33 9.93 -7.89
N ASP A 52 6.27 8.61 -7.95
CA ASP A 52 6.57 7.84 -9.16
C ASP A 52 5.52 8.10 -10.25
N ARG A 53 4.25 8.33 -9.90
CA ARG A 53 3.17 8.61 -10.86
C ARG A 53 3.29 9.98 -11.53
N PHE A 54 3.75 10.99 -10.79
CA PHE A 54 3.77 12.38 -11.24
C PHE A 54 5.19 12.91 -11.49
N GLY A 55 6.22 12.09 -11.29
CA GLY A 55 7.61 12.49 -11.48
C GLY A 55 8.06 13.52 -10.44
N LEU A 56 7.66 13.34 -9.18
CA LEU A 56 8.04 14.23 -8.08
C LEU A 56 9.27 13.67 -7.35
N GLU A 57 10.08 14.57 -6.81
CA GLU A 57 11.17 14.22 -5.92
C GLU A 57 10.61 13.80 -4.54
N PRO A 58 11.24 12.82 -3.86
CA PRO A 58 10.88 12.45 -2.49
C PRO A 58 11.07 13.61 -1.51
N LEU A 59 10.28 13.62 -0.43
CA LEU A 59 10.36 14.64 0.62
C LEU A 59 11.44 14.33 1.66
N THR A 60 11.76 13.05 1.86
CA THR A 60 12.74 12.57 2.83
C THR A 60 13.50 11.33 2.33
N ALA A 61 14.41 10.78 3.14
CA ALA A 61 15.04 9.50 2.85
C ALA A 61 14.06 8.30 3.01
N ARG A 62 12.97 8.47 3.76
CA ARG A 62 12.07 7.37 4.13
C ARG A 62 11.12 7.00 2.99
N ASP A 63 10.43 7.98 2.44
CA ASP A 63 9.65 7.86 1.20
C ASP A 63 10.55 7.55 -0.01
N ALA A 64 11.75 8.12 -0.09
CA ALA A 64 12.71 7.76 -1.14
C ALA A 64 13.07 6.26 -1.17
N SER A 65 13.10 5.62 0.00
CA SER A 65 13.41 4.18 0.15
C SER A 65 12.17 3.29 0.22
N ALA A 66 10.97 3.87 0.18
CA ALA A 66 9.72 3.12 0.25
C ALA A 66 9.45 2.36 -1.05
N ALA A 67 8.65 1.31 -0.94
CA ALA A 67 8.14 0.61 -2.11
C ALA A 67 6.89 1.31 -2.66
N ASP A 68 6.80 1.47 -3.99
CA ASP A 68 5.60 1.94 -4.67
C ASP A 68 4.46 0.92 -4.56
N ILE A 69 3.35 1.33 -3.94
CA ILE A 69 2.13 0.51 -3.82
C ILE A 69 1.38 0.37 -5.16
N GLY A 70 1.61 1.29 -6.10
CA GLY A 70 1.08 1.33 -7.47
C GLY A 70 1.48 0.13 -8.33
N HIS A 71 2.56 -0.58 -7.99
CA HIS A 71 2.88 -1.87 -8.59
C HIS A 71 1.78 -2.95 -8.45
N SER A 72 0.79 -2.73 -7.57
CA SER A 72 -0.40 -3.58 -7.45
C SER A 72 -1.43 -3.30 -8.56
N LEU A 73 -1.18 -2.32 -9.43
CA LEU A 73 -2.05 -1.90 -10.53
C LEU A 73 -1.48 -2.40 -11.86
N ARG A 74 -2.36 -3.02 -12.68
CA ARG A 74 -2.03 -3.59 -13.98
C ARG A 74 -2.79 -2.82 -15.07
N TYR A 75 -2.09 -1.94 -15.77
CA TYR A 75 -2.64 -1.10 -16.85
C TYR A 75 -2.57 -1.75 -18.24
N ASP A 76 -1.92 -2.91 -18.33
CA ASP A 76 -1.70 -3.71 -19.55
C ASP A 76 -2.87 -4.65 -19.90
N ARG A 77 -3.95 -4.61 -19.11
CA ARG A 77 -5.14 -5.44 -19.30
C ARG A 77 -6.42 -4.61 -19.15
N PRO A 78 -7.56 -5.11 -19.67
CA PRO A 78 -8.85 -4.44 -19.49
C PRO A 78 -9.21 -4.24 -18.00
N PRO A 79 -9.86 -3.12 -17.65
CA PRO A 79 -10.46 -2.87 -16.33
C PRO A 79 -11.33 -4.03 -15.81
N VAL A 80 -11.16 -4.38 -14.54
CA VAL A 80 -12.04 -5.32 -13.84
C VAL A 80 -13.35 -4.61 -13.45
N PRO A 81 -14.53 -5.24 -13.64
CA PRO A 81 -15.81 -4.68 -13.19
C PRO A 81 -15.84 -4.44 -11.67
N PRO A 82 -16.63 -3.46 -11.18
CA PRO A 82 -16.73 -3.19 -9.75
C PRO A 82 -17.44 -4.33 -9.02
N LEU A 83 -16.99 -4.64 -7.81
CA LEU A 83 -17.74 -5.46 -6.87
C LEU A 83 -18.76 -4.57 -6.14
N ILE A 84 -20.04 -4.79 -6.41
CA ILE A 84 -21.12 -4.08 -5.71
C ILE A 84 -21.44 -4.81 -4.42
N ILE A 85 -21.22 -4.15 -3.29
CA ILE A 85 -21.56 -4.65 -1.95
C ILE A 85 -22.85 -3.97 -1.52
N THR A 86 -23.90 -4.75 -1.29
CA THR A 86 -25.16 -4.26 -0.73
C THR A 86 -25.10 -4.36 0.80
N PRO A 87 -25.13 -3.23 1.55
CA PRO A 87 -25.14 -3.28 3.01
C PRO A 87 -26.40 -3.98 3.54
N GLY A 88 -26.24 -4.92 4.47
CA GLY A 88 -27.38 -5.54 5.20
C GLY A 88 -28.07 -6.73 4.52
N ALA A 89 -27.46 -7.33 3.49
CA ALA A 89 -27.82 -8.66 3.01
C ALA A 89 -27.15 -9.77 3.85
#